data_AF-A0A7C1ASF1-F1
#
_entry.id   AF-A0A7C1ASF1-F1
#
_cell.length_a   1.000
_cell.length_b   1.000
_cell.length_c   1.000
_cell.angle_alpha   90.00
_cell.angle_beta   90.00
_cell.angle_gamma   90.00
#
_symmetry.space_group_name_H-M   'P 1'
#
loop_
_entity.id
_entity.type
_entity.pdbx_description
1 polymer ?
#
loop_
_entity_poly.entity_id
_entity_poly.type
_entity_poly.pdbx_seq_one_letter_code
_entity_poly.pdbx_strand_id
1 'polypeptide(L)'
;MNVLLISTYELGRQPVHIASPAAAVRAAGHDVRAVDLSVQPWDPGVVDWADAVAISTPMHTAMRLAVEVGRSIKQHRPDLPVAAYGLYAAMSADSRVDNPFDRSIVGEYEAALVSWLTADSVATPVTIHLDRGGFSRPARDLLPPLEKYARLALGDEQRLVGAVEASHGCLHMCRHCPIPSVYEGRLRIVDVGSVLADIDQHVEAGARHITFGDPDFLNGPAHSLRIVRALHERHPDLTFDCTVKVE
;
A
#
# COMPACT_ATOMS: atom_id res chain seq x y z
N MET A 1 -16.48 10.13 9.13
CA MET A 1 -15.22 10.81 9.50
C MET A 1 -14.44 11.12 8.25
N ASN A 2 -13.62 12.15 8.28
CA ASN A 2 -12.66 12.51 7.25
C ASN A 2 -11.33 11.81 7.53
N VAL A 3 -10.89 10.94 6.63
CA VAL A 3 -9.69 10.12 6.80
C VAL A 3 -8.65 10.52 5.76
N LEU A 4 -7.45 10.86 6.22
CA LEU A 4 -6.32 11.15 5.36
C LEU A 4 -5.37 9.95 5.31
N LEU A 5 -5.13 9.43 4.11
CA LEU A 5 -4.15 8.37 3.87
C LEU A 5 -2.91 8.98 3.22
N ILE A 6 -1.73 8.66 3.74
CA ILE A 6 -0.46 9.23 3.27
C ILE A 6 0.48 8.12 2.84
N SER A 7 0.97 8.19 1.60
CA SER A 7 2.15 7.44 1.17
C SER A 7 3.35 8.37 1.21
N THR A 8 4.42 7.95 1.87
CA THR A 8 5.67 8.72 1.86
C THR A 8 6.58 8.31 0.72
N TYR A 9 6.59 7.01 0.38
CA TYR A 9 7.40 6.46 -0.69
C TYR A 9 7.01 5.02 -1.04
N GLU A 10 6.79 4.74 -2.33
CA GLU A 10 6.51 3.41 -2.85
C GLU A 10 7.26 3.15 -4.16
N LEU A 11 8.59 3.31 -4.13
CA LEU A 11 9.49 3.07 -5.27
C LEU A 11 9.17 3.91 -6.54
N GLY A 12 8.54 5.08 -6.37
CA GLY A 12 8.11 5.93 -7.48
C GLY A 12 6.92 5.37 -8.27
N ARG A 13 6.26 4.33 -7.76
CA ARG A 13 5.04 3.74 -8.31
C ARG A 13 3.81 4.44 -7.73
N GLN A 14 2.71 4.45 -8.48
CA GLN A 14 1.44 4.94 -7.93
C GLN A 14 0.99 4.00 -6.78
N PRO A 15 0.83 4.51 -5.56
CA PRO A 15 0.90 3.68 -4.36
C PRO A 15 -0.35 2.83 -4.13
N VAL A 16 -0.23 1.51 -4.28
CA VAL A 16 -1.35 0.58 -4.02
C VAL A 16 -1.68 0.54 -2.53
N HIS A 17 -0.67 0.71 -1.69
CA HIS A 17 -0.82 0.63 -0.24
C HIS A 17 -1.61 1.79 0.37
N ILE A 18 -1.94 2.85 -0.36
CA ILE A 18 -2.95 3.84 0.06
C ILE A 18 -4.23 3.78 -0.77
N ALA A 19 -4.17 3.29 -2.03
CA ALA A 19 -5.35 3.09 -2.87
C ALA A 19 -6.26 1.93 -2.39
N SER A 20 -5.68 0.79 -2.01
CA SER A 20 -6.42 -0.37 -1.50
C SER A 20 -7.17 -0.04 -0.20
N PRO A 21 -6.51 0.49 0.86
CA PRO A 21 -7.23 0.83 2.09
C PRO A 21 -8.19 2.00 1.89
N ALA A 22 -7.92 2.94 0.98
CA ALA A 22 -8.88 3.99 0.65
C ALA A 22 -10.22 3.42 0.15
N ALA A 23 -10.20 2.37 -0.68
CA ALA A 23 -11.41 1.70 -1.14
C ALA A 23 -12.18 1.07 0.03
N ALA A 24 -11.49 0.36 0.92
CA ALA A 24 -12.11 -0.25 2.10
C ALA A 24 -12.70 0.79 3.07
N VAL A 25 -11.98 1.89 3.32
CA VAL A 25 -12.42 2.98 4.21
C VAL A 25 -13.61 3.74 3.61
N ARG A 26 -13.62 4.00 2.30
CA ARG A 26 -14.80 4.56 1.60
C ARG A 26 -16.01 3.64 1.68
N ALA A 27 -15.82 2.33 1.49
CA ALA A 27 -16.90 1.35 1.59
C ALA A 27 -17.51 1.28 3.00
N ALA A 28 -16.72 1.60 4.03
CA ALA A 28 -17.18 1.74 5.40
C ALA A 28 -17.89 3.08 5.70
N GLY A 29 -18.06 3.96 4.71
CA GLY A 29 -18.84 5.19 4.82
C GLY A 29 -18.04 6.42 5.29
N HIS A 30 -16.71 6.36 5.29
CA HIS A 30 -15.85 7.49 5.61
C HIS A 30 -15.51 8.31 4.34
N ASP A 31 -15.29 9.62 4.50
CA ASP A 31 -14.73 10.46 3.44
C ASP A 31 -13.21 10.32 3.45
N VAL A 32 -12.58 10.19 2.29
CA VAL A 32 -11.17 9.82 2.18
C VAL A 32 -10.43 10.77 1.24
N ARG A 33 -9.30 11.29 1.73
CA ARG A 33 -8.28 11.93 0.88
C ARG A 33 -7.01 11.10 0.93
N ALA A 34 -6.32 11.04 -0.20
CA ALA A 34 -5.03 10.39 -0.32
C ALA A 34 -3.98 11.42 -0.73
N VAL A 35 -2.81 11.36 -0.11
CA VAL A 35 -1.65 12.20 -0.44
C VAL A 35 -0.44 11.31 -0.65
N ASP A 36 0.23 11.50 -1.76
CA ASP A 36 1.46 10.80 -2.08
C ASP A 36 2.64 11.76 -2.14
N LEU A 37 3.46 11.73 -1.09
CA LEU A 37 4.60 12.63 -0.93
C LEU A 37 5.77 12.30 -1.85
N SER A 38 5.70 11.19 -2.60
CA SER A 38 6.69 10.93 -3.65
C SER A 38 6.53 11.86 -4.86
N VAL A 39 5.32 12.40 -5.09
CA VAL A 39 5.00 13.26 -6.25
C VAL A 39 4.22 14.53 -5.89
N GLN A 40 3.90 14.73 -4.61
CA GLN A 40 3.25 15.93 -4.08
C GLN A 40 4.09 16.53 -2.95
N PRO A 41 4.11 17.86 -2.79
CA PRO A 41 4.75 18.49 -1.64
C PRO A 41 3.99 18.19 -0.35
N TRP A 42 4.71 18.12 0.76
CA TRP A 42 4.08 18.09 2.08
C TRP A 42 3.53 19.48 2.43
N ASP A 43 2.22 19.56 2.67
CA ASP A 43 1.52 20.72 3.19
C ASP A 43 0.80 20.32 4.48
N PRO A 44 1.27 20.75 5.66
CA PRO A 44 0.64 20.43 6.94
C PRO A 44 -0.84 20.86 7.01
N GLY A 45 -1.26 21.91 6.28
CA GLY A 45 -2.64 22.39 6.30
C GLY A 45 -3.67 21.36 5.83
N VAL A 46 -3.26 20.33 5.10
CA VAL A 46 -4.15 19.23 4.67
C VAL A 46 -4.78 18.48 5.86
N VAL A 47 -4.13 18.49 7.03
CA VAL A 47 -4.59 17.76 8.22
C VAL A 47 -5.70 18.48 8.97
N ASP A 48 -5.97 19.75 8.66
CA ASP A 48 -7.08 20.51 9.26
C ASP A 48 -8.44 19.91 8.87
N TRP A 49 -8.51 19.27 7.70
CA TRP A 49 -9.70 18.58 7.23
C TRP A 49 -9.91 17.20 7.89
N ALA A 50 -8.85 16.57 8.40
CA ALA A 50 -8.86 15.18 8.82
C ALA A 50 -9.33 15.00 10.29
N ASP A 51 -10.08 13.93 10.53
CA ASP A 51 -10.40 13.40 11.86
C ASP A 51 -9.44 12.29 12.28
N ALA A 52 -8.78 11.63 11.31
CA ALA A 52 -7.74 10.63 11.53
C ALA A 52 -6.78 10.57 10.34
N VAL A 53 -5.52 10.21 10.60
CA VAL A 53 -4.48 10.03 9.56
C VAL A 53 -3.89 8.64 9.64
N ALA A 54 -3.71 7.97 8.50
CA ALA A 54 -2.93 6.73 8.42
C ALA A 54 -1.80 6.85 7.40
N ILE A 55 -0.59 6.43 7.78
CA ILE A 55 0.60 6.54 6.94
C ILE A 55 1.11 5.15 6.58
N SER A 56 1.25 4.91 5.28
CA SER A 56 1.77 3.65 4.73
C SER A 56 3.28 3.53 4.91
N THR A 57 3.73 2.37 5.38
CA THR A 57 5.13 2.05 5.71
C THR A 57 5.53 0.67 5.14
N PRO A 58 5.48 0.49 3.81
CA PRO A 58 5.75 -0.80 3.17
C PRO A 58 7.24 -1.18 3.21
N MET A 59 8.12 -0.20 3.43
CA MET A 59 9.57 -0.39 3.49
C MET A 59 10.23 0.51 4.53
N HIS A 60 11.49 0.21 4.87
CA HIS A 60 12.25 0.97 5.87
C HIS A 60 12.33 2.47 5.56
N THR A 61 12.64 2.83 4.30
CA THR A 61 12.71 4.24 3.88
C THR A 61 11.39 4.96 4.10
N ALA A 62 10.27 4.34 3.71
CA ALA A 62 8.93 4.90 3.91
C ALA A 62 8.63 5.11 5.40
N MET A 63 9.01 4.16 6.26
CA MET A 63 8.87 4.28 7.71
C MET A 63 9.69 5.45 8.30
N ARG A 64 10.93 5.65 7.83
CA ARG A 64 11.77 6.79 8.27
C ARG A 64 11.15 8.13 7.89
N LEU A 65 10.59 8.25 6.69
CA LEU A 65 9.89 9.44 6.23
C LEU A 65 8.56 9.63 6.98
N ALA A 66 7.83 8.55 7.24
CA ALA A 66 6.56 8.56 7.94
C ALA A 66 6.71 9.12 9.36
N VAL A 67 7.81 8.82 10.06
CA VAL A 67 8.08 9.38 11.40
C VAL A 67 8.19 10.91 11.33
N GLU A 68 8.86 11.46 10.32
CA GLU A 68 8.98 12.91 10.17
C GLU A 68 7.62 13.56 9.86
N VAL A 69 6.87 12.98 8.94
CA VAL A 69 5.50 13.43 8.62
C VAL A 69 4.61 13.35 9.86
N GLY A 70 4.62 12.22 10.58
CA GLY A 70 3.88 12.05 11.81
C GLY A 70 4.21 13.10 12.88
N ARG A 71 5.48 13.47 13.04
CA ARG A 71 5.87 14.57 13.95
C ARG A 71 5.33 15.91 13.50
N SER A 72 5.43 16.22 12.21
CA SER A 72 4.86 17.44 11.65
C SER A 72 3.35 17.50 11.88
N ILE A 73 2.64 16.37 11.74
CA ILE A 73 1.21 16.27 12.05
C ILE A 73 0.96 16.53 13.53
N LYS A 74 1.68 15.87 14.45
CA LYS A 74 1.50 16.03 15.90
C LYS A 74 1.88 17.42 16.40
N GLN A 75 2.81 18.12 15.73
CA GLN A 75 3.12 19.52 16.03
C GLN A 75 1.97 20.45 15.63
N HIS A 76 1.30 20.18 14.50
CA HIS A 76 0.20 20.99 13.99
C HIS A 76 -1.14 20.68 14.69
N ARG A 77 -1.42 19.39 14.94
CA ARG A 77 -2.60 18.89 15.66
C ARG A 77 -2.21 17.76 16.64
N PRO A 78 -1.84 18.09 17.89
CA PRO A 78 -1.36 17.12 18.88
C PRO A 78 -2.33 15.95 19.16
N ASP A 79 -3.63 16.25 19.21
CA ASP A 79 -4.67 15.27 19.56
C ASP A 79 -5.22 14.50 18.36
N LEU A 80 -4.76 14.80 17.13
CA LEU A 80 -5.24 14.09 15.94
C LEU A 80 -4.74 12.63 15.97
N PRO A 81 -5.63 11.62 15.87
CA PRO A 81 -5.22 10.22 15.78
C PRO A 81 -4.38 9.95 14.53
N VAL A 82 -3.19 9.36 14.72
CA VAL A 82 -2.26 8.98 13.64
C VAL A 82 -1.89 7.50 13.76
N ALA A 83 -2.11 6.73 12.70
CA ALA A 83 -1.67 5.35 12.57
C ALA A 83 -0.51 5.22 11.57
N ALA A 84 0.45 4.35 11.87
CA ALA A 84 1.34 3.77 10.86
C ALA A 84 0.82 2.38 10.48
N TYR A 85 0.93 1.99 9.21
CA TYR A 85 0.59 0.64 8.79
C TYR A 85 1.51 0.11 7.70
N GLY A 86 1.61 -1.21 7.59
CA GLY A 86 2.47 -1.90 6.62
C GLY A 86 3.60 -2.69 7.29
N LEU A 87 4.46 -3.26 6.45
CA LEU A 87 5.48 -4.23 6.87
C LEU A 87 6.44 -3.69 7.95
N TYR A 88 6.70 -2.38 7.95
CA TYR A 88 7.63 -1.73 8.86
C TYR A 88 6.96 -0.99 10.02
N ALA A 89 5.62 -1.01 10.12
CA ALA A 89 4.90 -0.21 11.12
C ALA A 89 5.26 -0.58 12.57
N ALA A 90 5.54 -1.86 12.83
CA ALA A 90 5.97 -2.33 14.16
C ALA A 90 7.25 -1.65 14.66
N MET A 91 8.14 -1.23 13.75
CA MET A 91 9.40 -0.56 14.13
C MET A 91 9.18 0.79 14.80
N SER A 92 7.99 1.39 14.66
CA SER A 92 7.68 2.63 15.35
C SER A 92 7.60 2.46 16.88
N ALA A 93 7.21 1.27 17.34
CA ALA A 93 7.00 0.97 18.75
C ALA A 93 8.32 0.79 19.52
N ASP A 94 9.43 0.54 18.82
CA ASP A 94 10.76 0.39 19.42
C ASP A 94 11.38 1.74 19.82
N SER A 95 11.02 2.83 19.15
CA SER A 95 11.47 4.18 19.51
C SER A 95 10.53 4.85 20.52
N ARG A 96 10.65 4.47 21.81
CA ARG A 96 9.77 4.98 22.89
C ARG A 96 9.89 6.48 23.21
N VAL A 97 10.88 7.18 22.67
CA VAL A 97 11.15 8.57 23.08
C VAL A 97 10.46 9.61 22.18
N ASP A 98 10.08 9.29 20.93
CA ASP A 98 9.50 10.26 19.98
C ASP A 98 8.58 9.63 18.92
N ASN A 99 7.79 8.60 19.28
CA ASN A 99 6.88 7.94 18.33
C ASN A 99 5.63 8.83 18.08
N PRO A 100 5.39 9.33 16.86
CA PRO A 100 4.21 10.15 16.56
C PRO A 100 2.93 9.35 16.33
N PHE A 101 2.99 8.01 16.33
CA PHE A 101 1.86 7.15 15.99
C PHE A 101 1.15 6.63 17.23
N ASP A 102 -0.17 6.82 17.27
CA ASP A 102 -1.06 6.26 18.30
C ASP A 102 -1.35 4.77 18.04
N ARG A 103 -1.21 4.33 16.78
CA ARG A 103 -1.44 2.96 16.32
C ARG A 103 -0.40 2.49 15.31
N SER A 104 -0.08 1.20 15.36
CA SER A 104 0.72 0.49 14.37
C SER A 104 0.01 -0.76 13.92
N ILE A 105 -0.26 -0.88 12.62
CA ILE A 105 -0.99 -2.01 12.03
C ILE A 105 -0.06 -2.76 11.09
N VAL A 106 0.07 -4.06 11.28
CA VAL A 106 1.06 -4.90 10.60
C VAL A 106 0.38 -6.11 9.97
N GLY A 107 0.84 -6.54 8.80
CA GLY A 107 0.21 -7.62 8.03
C GLY A 107 -0.84 -7.07 7.06
N GLU A 108 -2.00 -7.72 7.00
CA GLU A 108 -3.16 -7.29 6.21
C GLU A 108 -3.88 -6.15 6.93
N TYR A 109 -3.95 -4.97 6.32
CA TYR A 109 -4.25 -3.73 7.03
C TYR A 109 -5.62 -3.12 6.71
N GLU A 110 -6.30 -3.49 5.62
CA GLU A 110 -7.56 -2.86 5.19
C GLU A 110 -8.66 -2.99 6.25
N ALA A 111 -8.96 -4.22 6.67
CA ALA A 111 -9.97 -4.48 7.70
C ALA A 111 -9.57 -3.91 9.07
N ALA A 112 -8.27 -3.94 9.38
CA ALA A 112 -7.72 -3.41 10.62
C ALA A 112 -7.84 -1.88 10.71
N LEU A 113 -7.60 -1.18 9.59
CA LEU A 113 -7.79 0.27 9.48
C LEU A 113 -9.26 0.64 9.66
N VAL A 114 -10.18 -0.08 9.00
CA VAL A 114 -11.63 0.14 9.18
C VAL A 114 -12.05 -0.09 10.63
N SER A 115 -11.55 -1.15 11.27
CA SER A 115 -11.81 -1.44 12.68
C SER A 115 -11.30 -0.32 13.59
N TRP A 116 -10.07 0.18 13.36
CA TRP A 116 -9.51 1.29 14.12
C TRP A 116 -10.34 2.57 13.99
N LEU A 117 -10.84 2.88 12.80
CA LEU A 117 -11.63 4.09 12.53
C LEU A 117 -13.06 4.03 13.10
N THR A 118 -13.57 2.84 13.40
CA THR A 118 -14.94 2.62 13.88
C THR A 118 -15.02 2.29 15.37
N ALA A 119 -13.91 1.89 15.99
CA ALA A 119 -13.87 1.51 17.40
C ALA A 119 -13.69 2.73 18.32
N ASP A 120 -14.58 2.86 19.31
CA ASP A 120 -14.52 3.90 20.37
C ASP A 120 -13.45 3.65 21.45
N SER A 121 -12.55 2.66 21.31
CA SER A 121 -11.74 2.23 22.48
C SER A 121 -10.30 1.76 22.25
N VAL A 122 -9.63 1.71 23.40
CA VAL A 122 -8.23 1.42 23.74
C VAL A 122 -7.74 0.07 23.19
N ALA A 123 -7.54 -0.04 21.87
CA ALA A 123 -6.77 -1.15 21.30
C ALA A 123 -5.29 -1.12 21.76
N THR A 124 -4.53 -2.18 21.48
CA THR A 124 -3.08 -2.21 21.72
C THR A 124 -2.32 -1.27 20.76
N PRO A 125 -1.15 -0.73 21.14
CA PRO A 125 -0.38 0.16 20.27
C PRO A 125 0.05 -0.49 18.95
N VAL A 126 0.26 -1.81 18.96
CA VAL A 126 0.58 -2.62 17.79
C VAL A 126 -0.50 -3.68 17.61
N THR A 127 -0.95 -3.87 16.38
CA THR A 127 -1.87 -4.95 16.01
C THR A 127 -1.35 -5.67 14.77
N ILE A 128 -1.19 -6.99 14.88
CA ILE A 128 -0.82 -7.86 13.76
C ILE A 128 -2.09 -8.53 13.26
N HIS A 129 -2.42 -8.31 12.00
CA HIS A 129 -3.59 -8.89 11.34
C HIS A 129 -3.13 -9.76 10.18
N LEU A 130 -3.47 -11.05 10.23
CA LEU A 130 -3.14 -12.03 9.17
C LEU A 130 -4.37 -12.82 8.72
N ASP A 131 -5.55 -12.38 9.15
CA ASP A 131 -6.83 -13.01 8.80
C ASP A 131 -7.06 -12.92 7.30
N ARG A 132 -7.80 -13.90 6.77
CA ARG A 132 -8.14 -13.90 5.35
C ARG A 132 -9.23 -12.86 5.11
N GLY A 133 -8.86 -11.76 4.47
CA GLY A 133 -9.79 -10.78 3.90
C GLY A 133 -10.03 -11.03 2.42
N GLY A 134 -11.10 -10.44 1.90
CA GLY A 134 -11.26 -10.22 0.47
C GLY A 134 -10.57 -8.92 0.08
N PHE A 135 -9.94 -8.88 -1.09
CA PHE A 135 -9.43 -7.65 -1.68
C PHE A 135 -10.51 -7.04 -2.57
N SER A 136 -10.47 -5.71 -2.71
CA SER A 136 -11.41 -4.98 -3.55
C SER A 136 -10.64 -4.09 -4.52
N ARG A 137 -11.31 -3.60 -5.56
CA ARG A 137 -10.71 -2.68 -6.53
C ARG A 137 -10.16 -1.43 -5.82
N PRO A 138 -8.86 -1.13 -5.90
CA PRO A 138 -8.26 0.03 -5.25
C PRO A 138 -8.83 1.37 -5.74
N ALA A 139 -8.92 2.36 -4.86
CA ALA A 139 -9.44 3.70 -5.17
C ALA A 139 -8.36 4.58 -5.84
N ARG A 140 -7.99 4.25 -7.09
CA ARG A 140 -6.96 4.96 -7.86
C ARG A 140 -7.37 6.39 -8.23
N ASP A 141 -8.67 6.69 -8.23
CA ASP A 141 -9.24 8.03 -8.49
C ASP A 141 -8.80 9.09 -7.46
N LEU A 142 -8.35 8.67 -6.29
CA LEU A 142 -7.83 9.57 -5.25
C LEU A 142 -6.38 10.00 -5.45
N LEU A 143 -5.66 9.37 -6.38
CA LEU A 143 -4.24 9.55 -6.55
C LEU A 143 -3.93 10.49 -7.71
N PRO A 144 -2.75 11.14 -7.69
CA PRO A 144 -2.26 11.88 -8.85
C PRO A 144 -2.24 11.02 -10.12
N PRO A 145 -2.35 11.66 -11.30
CA PRO A 145 -2.40 10.93 -12.56
C PRO A 145 -1.07 10.21 -12.84
N LEU A 146 -1.14 9.11 -13.59
CA LEU A 146 -0.05 8.14 -13.74
C LEU A 146 1.23 8.77 -14.34
N GLU A 147 1.09 9.87 -15.09
CA GLU A 147 2.18 10.61 -15.71
C GLU A 147 3.19 11.20 -14.74
N LYS A 148 2.80 11.40 -13.48
CA LYS A 148 3.67 11.93 -12.42
C LYS A 148 4.62 10.88 -11.83
N TYR A 149 4.38 9.61 -12.13
CA TYR A 149 5.12 8.47 -11.57
C TYR A 149 6.26 8.01 -12.48
N ALA A 150 7.08 7.10 -11.95
CA ALA A 150 8.18 6.50 -12.68
C ALA A 150 7.67 5.80 -13.96
N ARG A 151 8.46 5.94 -15.02
CA ARG A 151 8.18 5.37 -16.34
C ARG A 151 9.17 4.27 -16.65
N LEU A 152 8.75 3.31 -17.47
CA LEU A 152 9.66 2.31 -18.02
C LEU A 152 10.38 2.92 -19.22
N ALA A 153 11.71 2.96 -19.13
CA ALA A 153 12.59 3.31 -20.24
C ALA A 153 12.92 2.04 -21.06
N LEU A 154 12.56 2.04 -22.33
CA LEU A 154 12.84 0.94 -23.26
C LEU A 154 13.52 1.50 -24.51
N GLY A 155 14.86 1.55 -24.49
CA GLY A 155 15.62 2.29 -25.50
C GLY A 155 15.25 3.77 -25.48
N ASP A 156 14.81 4.30 -26.62
CA ASP A 156 14.35 5.69 -26.75
C ASP A 156 12.86 5.88 -26.37
N GLU A 157 12.14 4.80 -26.04
CA GLU A 157 10.72 4.86 -25.66
C GLU A 157 10.55 5.02 -24.13
N GLN A 158 9.52 5.77 -23.73
CA GLN A 158 9.01 5.81 -22.35
C GLN A 158 7.58 5.28 -22.31
N ARG A 159 7.30 4.40 -21.34
CA ARG A 159 5.95 3.85 -21.11
C ARG A 159 5.44 4.22 -19.73
N LEU A 160 4.17 4.59 -19.65
CA LEU A 160 3.46 4.67 -18.38
C LEU A 160 3.35 3.28 -17.77
N VAL A 161 3.61 3.20 -16.46
CA VAL A 161 3.69 1.95 -15.70
C VAL A 161 2.63 1.97 -14.61
N GLY A 162 1.73 0.99 -14.63
CA GLY A 162 0.88 0.68 -13.49
C GLY A 162 1.57 -0.26 -12.52
N ALA A 163 1.22 -0.22 -11.25
CA ALA A 163 1.74 -1.14 -10.24
C ALA A 163 0.59 -1.82 -9.50
N VAL A 164 0.64 -3.15 -9.40
CA VAL A 164 -0.38 -4.00 -8.77
C VAL A 164 0.30 -5.08 -7.93
N GLU A 165 -0.43 -5.70 -7.01
CA GLU A 165 0.04 -6.84 -6.23
C GLU A 165 -0.88 -8.04 -6.49
N ALA A 166 -0.30 -9.20 -6.80
CA ALA A 166 -1.04 -10.46 -6.95
C ALA A 166 -1.10 -11.27 -5.64
N SER A 167 -0.22 -10.95 -4.70
CA SER A 167 -0.11 -11.62 -3.41
C SER A 167 0.64 -10.76 -2.39
N HIS A 168 0.34 -11.00 -1.13
CA HIS A 168 1.09 -10.47 0.01
C HIS A 168 1.78 -11.60 0.78
N GLY A 169 2.85 -11.26 1.48
CA GLY A 169 3.67 -12.23 2.19
C GLY A 169 4.53 -13.09 1.26
N CYS A 170 5.14 -14.12 1.81
CA CYS A 170 6.03 -15.03 1.09
C CYS A 170 6.19 -16.34 1.88
N LEU A 171 6.23 -17.48 1.18
CA LEU A 171 6.49 -18.81 1.76
C LEU A 171 7.95 -19.01 2.19
N HIS A 172 8.87 -18.16 1.73
CA HIS A 172 10.28 -18.26 2.06
C HIS A 172 10.61 -17.64 3.42
N MET A 173 11.65 -18.18 4.07
CA MET A 173 12.16 -17.73 5.38
C MET A 173 13.56 -17.10 5.28
N CYS A 174 13.76 -16.25 4.27
CA CYS A 174 15.03 -15.57 4.02
C CYS A 174 15.43 -14.70 5.23
N ARG A 175 16.59 -14.96 5.84
CA ARG A 175 17.04 -14.27 7.07
C ARG A 175 17.33 -12.77 6.92
N HIS A 176 17.49 -12.30 5.69
CA HIS A 176 17.73 -10.89 5.38
C HIS A 176 16.44 -10.12 5.02
N CYS A 177 15.33 -10.83 4.85
CA CYS A 177 14.07 -10.25 4.41
C CYS A 177 13.23 -9.86 5.63
N PRO A 178 12.54 -8.71 5.61
CA PRO A 178 11.60 -8.31 6.66
C PRO A 178 10.27 -9.11 6.66
N ILE A 179 9.90 -9.71 5.52
CA ILE A 179 8.60 -10.38 5.35
C ILE A 179 8.38 -11.54 6.32
N PRO A 180 9.35 -12.46 6.52
CA PRO A 180 9.22 -13.55 7.48
C PRO A 180 8.88 -13.11 8.90
N SER A 181 9.30 -11.91 9.33
CA SER A 181 9.00 -11.37 10.67
C SER A 181 7.53 -11.03 10.88
N VAL A 182 6.76 -10.90 9.80
CA VAL A 182 5.32 -10.59 9.84
C VAL A 182 4.49 -11.77 9.35
N TYR A 183 4.85 -12.34 8.20
CA TYR A 183 4.02 -13.34 7.53
C TYR A 183 4.38 -14.77 7.91
N GLU A 184 5.53 -15.02 8.56
CA GLU A 184 5.93 -16.35 9.06
C GLU A 184 5.80 -17.48 8.01
N GLY A 185 6.26 -17.23 6.79
CA GLY A 185 6.17 -18.21 5.70
C GLY A 185 4.76 -18.39 5.15
N ARG A 186 3.87 -17.42 5.33
CA ARG A 186 2.50 -17.43 4.79
C ARG A 186 2.39 -16.53 3.57
N LEU A 187 1.68 -17.05 2.57
CA LEU A 187 1.24 -16.30 1.39
C LEU A 187 -0.24 -15.94 1.53
N ARG A 188 -0.61 -14.77 1.02
CA ARG A 188 -1.99 -14.29 0.91
C ARG A 188 -2.24 -13.94 -0.55
N ILE A 189 -3.22 -14.59 -1.15
CA ILE A 189 -3.51 -14.46 -2.58
C ILE A 189 -4.54 -13.35 -2.77
N VAL A 190 -4.24 -12.41 -3.67
CA VAL A 190 -5.22 -11.47 -4.20
C VAL A 190 -5.99 -12.20 -5.30
N ASP A 191 -7.32 -12.17 -5.28
CA ASP A 191 -8.08 -12.91 -6.29
C ASP A 191 -7.87 -12.31 -7.70
N VAL A 192 -7.96 -13.16 -8.73
CA VAL A 192 -7.70 -12.78 -10.13
C VAL A 192 -8.60 -11.62 -10.57
N GLY A 193 -9.87 -11.60 -10.10
CA GLY A 193 -10.81 -10.55 -10.46
C GLY A 193 -10.36 -9.18 -9.94
N SER A 194 -9.95 -9.11 -8.67
CA SER A 194 -9.43 -7.89 -8.06
C SER A 194 -8.14 -7.41 -8.74
N VAL A 195 -7.21 -8.31 -9.04
CA VAL A 195 -5.96 -7.94 -9.75
C VAL A 195 -6.28 -7.37 -11.13
N LEU A 196 -7.12 -8.04 -11.92
CA LEU A 196 -7.50 -7.55 -13.25
C LEU A 196 -8.26 -6.23 -13.18
N ALA A 197 -9.15 -6.06 -12.21
CA ALA A 197 -9.90 -4.81 -12.02
C ALA A 197 -8.99 -3.62 -11.69
N ASP A 198 -7.86 -3.83 -11.00
CA ASP A 198 -6.85 -2.79 -10.78
C ASP A 198 -5.98 -2.55 -12.02
N ILE A 199 -5.60 -3.62 -12.74
CA ILE A 199 -4.89 -3.49 -14.01
C ILE A 199 -5.72 -2.66 -15.02
N ASP A 200 -7.03 -2.88 -15.08
CA ASP A 200 -7.90 -2.12 -15.97
C ASP A 200 -7.85 -0.62 -15.67
N GLN A 201 -7.79 -0.22 -14.38
CA GLN A 201 -7.66 1.19 -13.99
C GLN A 201 -6.38 1.78 -14.57
N HIS A 202 -5.28 1.04 -14.48
CA HIS A 202 -3.99 1.49 -15.02
C HIS A 202 -4.04 1.58 -16.55
N VAL A 203 -4.63 0.60 -17.24
CA VAL A 203 -4.77 0.62 -18.70
C VAL A 203 -5.67 1.77 -19.15
N GLU A 204 -6.80 2.00 -18.47
CA GLU A 204 -7.68 3.16 -18.70
C GLU A 204 -6.94 4.49 -18.49
N ALA A 205 -6.02 4.55 -17.52
CA ALA A 205 -5.12 5.67 -17.29
C ALA A 205 -3.91 5.73 -18.25
N GLY A 206 -3.85 4.86 -19.26
CA GLY A 206 -2.83 4.87 -20.32
C GLY A 206 -1.57 4.07 -20.02
N ALA A 207 -1.55 3.23 -18.98
CA ALA A 207 -0.44 2.32 -18.72
C ALA A 207 -0.25 1.35 -19.90
N ARG A 208 1.01 1.17 -20.30
CA ARG A 208 1.43 0.19 -21.32
C ARG A 208 2.35 -0.90 -20.74
N HIS A 209 2.58 -0.82 -19.44
CA HIS A 209 3.38 -1.76 -18.68
C HIS A 209 2.81 -1.91 -17.27
N ILE A 210 2.87 -3.10 -16.69
CA ILE A 210 2.49 -3.37 -15.30
C ILE A 210 3.66 -3.96 -14.53
N THR A 211 3.97 -3.39 -13.38
CA THR A 211 4.88 -4.00 -12.42
C THR A 211 4.09 -4.76 -11.36
N PHE A 212 4.35 -6.05 -11.23
CA PHE A 212 3.89 -6.84 -10.08
C PHE A 212 4.79 -6.55 -8.87
N GLY A 213 4.20 -5.90 -7.85
CA GLY A 213 4.86 -5.47 -6.62
C GLY A 213 5.13 -6.58 -5.61
N ASP A 214 4.67 -7.80 -5.90
CA ASP A 214 4.87 -8.99 -5.09
C ASP A 214 6.34 -9.19 -4.69
N PRO A 215 6.61 -9.55 -3.43
CA PRO A 215 7.97 -9.87 -3.00
C PRO A 215 8.60 -11.04 -3.77
N ASP A 216 7.77 -11.97 -4.22
CA ASP A 216 8.12 -13.07 -5.11
C ASP A 216 6.86 -13.47 -5.88
N PHE A 217 6.74 -13.04 -7.13
CA PHE A 217 5.57 -13.27 -7.96
C PHE A 217 5.36 -14.76 -8.27
N LEU A 218 6.41 -15.58 -8.28
CA LEU A 218 6.32 -17.02 -8.53
C LEU A 218 6.21 -17.85 -7.25
N ASN A 219 5.98 -17.21 -6.10
CA ASN A 219 5.74 -17.91 -4.84
C ASN A 219 4.46 -18.77 -4.86
N GLY A 220 3.50 -18.41 -5.72
CA GLY A 220 2.30 -19.18 -6.03
C GLY A 220 2.11 -19.39 -7.54
N PRO A 221 2.92 -20.22 -8.22
CA PRO A 221 3.08 -20.19 -9.67
C PRO A 221 1.80 -20.51 -10.45
N ALA A 222 0.94 -21.39 -9.92
CA ALA A 222 -0.36 -21.68 -10.52
C ALA A 222 -1.31 -20.47 -10.48
N HIS A 223 -1.22 -19.63 -9.44
CA HIS A 223 -1.98 -18.39 -9.35
C HIS A 223 -1.42 -17.32 -10.30
N SER A 224 -0.10 -17.11 -10.28
CA SER A 224 0.59 -16.16 -11.17
C SER A 224 0.31 -16.46 -12.64
N LEU A 225 0.32 -17.75 -13.02
CA LEU A 225 -0.01 -18.18 -14.38
C LEU A 225 -1.46 -17.89 -14.77
N ARG A 226 -2.42 -18.02 -13.83
CA ARG A 226 -3.82 -17.64 -14.09
C ARG A 226 -3.95 -16.14 -14.32
N ILE A 227 -3.25 -15.32 -13.53
CA ILE A 227 -3.21 -13.87 -13.71
C ILE A 227 -2.64 -13.51 -15.06
N VAL A 228 -1.44 -13.98 -15.40
CA VAL A 228 -0.77 -13.60 -16.66
C VAL A 228 -1.56 -14.07 -17.89
N ARG A 229 -2.20 -15.25 -17.82
CA ARG A 229 -3.09 -15.71 -18.90
C ARG A 229 -4.30 -14.79 -19.08
N ALA A 230 -4.98 -14.46 -17.99
CA ALA A 230 -6.14 -13.58 -18.05
C ALA A 230 -5.77 -12.14 -18.42
N LEU A 231 -4.60 -11.68 -17.99
CA LEU A 231 -3.99 -10.40 -18.38
C LEU A 231 -3.78 -10.36 -19.89
N HIS A 232 -3.13 -11.38 -20.46
CA HIS A 232 -2.86 -11.45 -21.89
C HIS A 232 -4.14 -11.61 -22.73
N GLU A 233 -5.12 -12.38 -22.25
CA GLU A 233 -6.42 -12.50 -22.93
C GLU A 233 -7.15 -11.15 -23.01
N ARG A 234 -7.05 -10.35 -21.94
CA ARG A 234 -7.76 -9.06 -21.85
C ARG A 234 -7.01 -7.89 -22.48
N HIS A 235 -5.69 -7.85 -22.32
CA HIS A 235 -4.80 -6.79 -22.76
C HIS A 235 -3.57 -7.38 -23.47
N PRO A 236 -3.72 -7.89 -24.72
CA PRO A 236 -2.69 -8.71 -25.38
C PRO A 236 -1.34 -8.03 -25.57
N ASP A 237 -1.33 -6.71 -25.75
CA ASP A 237 -0.13 -5.90 -25.99
C ASP A 237 0.50 -5.36 -24.69
N LEU A 238 -0.13 -5.59 -23.54
CA LEU A 238 0.36 -5.08 -22.26
C LEU A 238 1.57 -5.90 -21.81
N THR A 239 2.66 -5.19 -21.53
CA THR A 239 3.88 -5.80 -21.01
C THR A 239 3.88 -5.80 -19.48
N PHE A 240 4.67 -6.66 -18.85
CA PHE A 240 4.80 -6.65 -17.40
C PHE A 240 6.21 -7.05 -16.94
N ASP A 241 6.56 -6.65 -15.73
CA ASP A 241 7.72 -7.12 -14.99
C ASP A 241 7.30 -7.65 -13.61
N CYS A 242 8.15 -8.48 -13.02
CA CYS A 242 7.92 -9.06 -11.70
C CYS A 242 9.24 -9.41 -11.02
N THR A 243 9.20 -9.47 -9.69
CA THR A 243 10.30 -10.02 -8.89
C THR A 243 10.09 -11.51 -8.68
N VAL A 244 11.12 -12.32 -8.91
CA VAL A 244 11.07 -13.77 -8.66
C VAL A 244 12.32 -14.20 -7.93
N LYS A 245 12.19 -15.13 -6.99
CA LYS A 245 13.36 -15.74 -6.36
C LYS A 245 14.01 -16.73 -7.34
N VAL A 246 15.33 -16.63 -7.50
CA VAL A 246 16.13 -17.65 -8.19
C VAL A 246 16.46 -18.75 -7.17
N GLU A 247 16.14 -20.00 -7.48
CA GLU A 247 16.53 -21.18 -6.70
C GLU A 247 17.64 -21.98 -7.37
#